data_AF-A0A1X4I884-F1
#
_entry.id   AF-A0A1X4I884-F1
#
_cell.length_a   1.000
_cell.length_b   1.000
_cell.length_c   1.000
_cell.angle_alpha   90.00
_cell.angle_beta   90.00
_cell.angle_gamma   90.00
#
_symmetry.space_group_name_H-M   'P 1'
#
loop_
_entity.id
_entity.type
_entity.pdbx_description
1 polymer ?
#
loop_
_entity_poly.entity_id
_entity_poly.type
_entity_poly.pdbx_seq_one_letter_code
_entity_poly.pdbx_strand_id
1 'polypeptide(L)'
;SPGFPVIFRYSQWKQDAYDARLAETPQELEAILAPLAAAGVDAFHASTRRYWLPEFEDSDLNLAGWTKKLTGRPAITVGSVGLNGEFLKAFQGQGAELGSIDNLLDRMERDEFDLVAVGRALLQDPNWAAKVLAGRFDELAPYEPASIQTLS
;
A
#
# COMPACT_ATOMS: atom_id res chain seq x y z
N SER A 1 -5.70 25.72 2.72
CA SER A 1 -6.45 26.62 1.82
C SER A 1 -7.59 25.84 1.18
N PRO A 2 -8.67 26.48 0.73
CA PRO A 2 -9.65 25.82 -0.14
C PRO A 2 -8.93 25.15 -1.32
N GLY A 3 -9.23 23.87 -1.59
CA GLY A 3 -8.61 23.10 -2.66
C GLY A 3 -7.23 22.48 -2.36
N PHE A 4 -6.71 22.58 -1.13
CA PHE A 4 -5.53 21.81 -0.73
C PHE A 4 -5.94 20.36 -0.38
N PRO A 5 -5.37 19.33 -1.02
CA PRO A 5 -5.81 17.95 -0.82
C PRO A 5 -5.44 17.43 0.58
N VAL A 6 -6.41 16.81 1.25
CA VAL A 6 -6.25 16.14 2.55
C VAL A 6 -6.36 14.64 2.36
N ILE A 7 -5.25 13.94 2.58
CA ILE A 7 -5.16 12.47 2.51
C ILE A 7 -5.16 11.90 3.92
N PHE A 8 -6.08 11.00 4.21
CA PHE A 8 -6.12 10.32 5.51
C PHE A 8 -5.45 8.93 5.43
N ARG A 9 -4.36 8.74 6.17
CA ARG A 9 -3.63 7.47 6.22
C ARG A 9 -3.99 6.67 7.47
N TYR A 10 -4.36 5.40 7.29
CA TYR A 10 -4.78 4.53 8.39
C TYR A 10 -4.36 3.08 8.16
N SER A 11 -4.47 2.22 9.18
CA SER A 11 -4.11 0.80 9.11
C SER A 11 -5.05 -0.10 9.91
N GLN A 12 -5.16 -1.36 9.48
CA GLN A 12 -5.76 -2.48 10.21
C GLN A 12 -4.65 -3.40 10.80
N TRP A 13 -3.55 -2.79 11.22
CA TRP A 13 -2.40 -3.46 11.86
C TRP A 13 -1.55 -2.45 12.64
N LYS A 14 -0.72 -2.92 13.56
CA LYS A 14 0.30 -2.15 14.29
C LYS A 14 1.64 -2.89 14.27
N GLN A 15 2.76 -2.16 14.32
CA GLN A 15 4.11 -2.74 14.23
C GLN A 15 4.42 -3.79 15.30
N ASP A 16 3.85 -3.63 16.50
CA ASP A 16 4.03 -4.56 17.63
C ASP A 16 2.79 -5.44 17.91
N ALA A 17 1.73 -5.29 17.10
CA ALA A 17 0.47 -6.05 17.22
C ALA A 17 -0.16 -6.19 15.83
N TYR A 18 0.27 -7.22 15.08
CA TYR A 18 -0.11 -7.40 13.68
C TYR A 18 -1.54 -7.90 13.47
N ASP A 19 -2.14 -8.43 14.53
CA ASP A 19 -3.53 -8.84 14.65
C ASP A 19 -4.46 -7.68 15.06
N ALA A 20 -3.91 -6.52 15.43
CA ALA A 20 -4.72 -5.38 15.82
C ALA A 20 -5.52 -4.82 14.64
N ARG A 21 -6.85 -4.81 14.76
CA ARG A 21 -7.77 -4.23 13.78
C ARG A 21 -8.56 -3.07 14.39
N LEU A 22 -8.91 -2.09 13.56
CA LEU A 22 -9.86 -1.02 13.89
C LEU A 22 -11.31 -1.48 13.68
N ALA A 23 -11.52 -2.40 12.74
CA ALA A 23 -12.80 -2.96 12.36
C ALA A 23 -12.65 -4.44 11.98
N GLU A 24 -13.54 -5.28 12.48
CA GLU A 24 -13.60 -6.72 12.19
C GLU A 24 -14.45 -7.00 10.95
N THR A 25 -15.36 -6.10 10.60
CA THR A 25 -16.27 -6.26 9.47
C THR A 25 -16.24 -5.06 8.50
N PRO A 26 -16.67 -5.24 7.23
CA PRO A 26 -16.85 -4.13 6.31
C PRO A 26 -17.76 -3.01 6.86
N GLN A 27 -18.81 -3.38 7.60
CA GLN A 27 -19.77 -2.43 8.19
C GLN A 27 -19.12 -1.60 9.30
N GLU A 28 -18.30 -2.21 10.15
CA GLU A 28 -17.52 -1.49 11.15
C GLU A 28 -16.49 -0.56 10.51
N LEU A 29 -15.85 -0.99 9.41
CA LEU A 29 -14.92 -0.15 8.68
C LEU A 29 -15.64 1.06 8.06
N GLU A 30 -16.82 0.85 7.49
CA GLU A 30 -17.66 1.94 6.96
C GLU A 30 -18.03 2.94 8.05
N ALA A 31 -18.42 2.47 9.23
CA ALA A 31 -18.77 3.35 10.35
C ALA A 31 -17.61 4.27 10.78
N ILE A 32 -16.36 3.85 10.55
CA ILE A 32 -15.15 4.65 10.81
C ILE A 32 -14.88 5.62 9.66
N LEU A 33 -14.96 5.16 8.41
CA LEU A 33 -14.51 5.92 7.25
C LEU A 33 -15.55 6.90 6.70
N ALA A 34 -16.84 6.56 6.78
CA ALA A 34 -17.91 7.40 6.23
C ALA A 34 -17.95 8.81 6.86
N PRO A 35 -17.80 8.99 8.19
CA PRO A 35 -17.71 10.33 8.78
C PRO A 35 -16.51 11.15 8.26
N LEU A 36 -15.36 10.51 8.02
CA LEU A 36 -14.17 11.17 7.48
C LEU A 36 -14.39 11.60 6.02
N ALA A 37 -15.02 10.74 5.21
CA ALA A 37 -15.39 11.05 3.84
C ALA A 37 -16.43 12.20 3.76
N ALA A 38 -17.38 12.23 4.69
CA ALA A 38 -18.38 13.30 4.81
C ALA A 38 -17.75 14.62 5.30
N ALA A 39 -16.73 14.55 6.15
CA ALA A 39 -15.98 15.72 6.62
C ALA A 39 -15.08 16.34 5.53
N GLY A 40 -14.94 15.69 4.37
CA GLY A 40 -14.23 16.24 3.21
C GLY A 40 -12.81 15.72 3.03
N VAL A 41 -12.46 14.53 3.54
CA VAL A 41 -11.23 13.84 3.13
C VAL A 41 -11.26 13.59 1.61
N ASP A 42 -10.18 13.96 0.93
CA ASP A 42 -10.08 13.87 -0.53
C ASP A 42 -9.67 12.48 -1.00
N ALA A 43 -8.83 11.78 -0.23
CA ALA A 43 -8.40 10.41 -0.51
C ALA A 43 -7.99 9.66 0.75
N PHE A 44 -7.99 8.34 0.68
CA PHE A 44 -7.52 7.47 1.77
C PHE A 44 -6.26 6.72 1.39
N HIS A 45 -5.29 6.69 2.29
CA HIS A 45 -4.10 5.85 2.17
C HIS A 45 -4.25 4.66 3.13
N ALA A 46 -4.64 3.52 2.57
CA ALA A 46 -4.88 2.28 3.29
C ALA A 46 -3.57 1.51 3.48
N SER A 47 -2.96 1.65 4.66
CA SER A 47 -1.68 1.03 4.99
C SER A 47 -1.82 -0.47 5.25
N THR A 48 -1.21 -1.28 4.38
CA THR A 48 -1.06 -2.73 4.59
C THR A 48 0.41 -3.15 4.49
N ARG A 49 0.73 -4.37 4.95
CA ARG A 49 2.08 -4.94 4.80
C ARG A 49 2.28 -5.62 3.45
N ARG A 50 1.21 -6.14 2.88
CA ARG A 50 1.18 -6.90 1.61
C ARG A 50 -0.11 -6.52 0.91
N TYR A 51 -0.01 -5.82 -0.22
CA TYR A 51 -1.20 -5.30 -0.91
C TYR A 51 -2.12 -6.40 -1.45
N TRP A 52 -1.61 -7.61 -1.67
CA TRP A 52 -2.34 -8.72 -2.28
C TRP A 52 -3.17 -9.53 -1.30
N LEU A 53 -3.04 -9.29 0.01
CA LEU A 53 -3.84 -10.01 0.99
C LEU A 53 -5.25 -9.40 1.08
N PRO A 54 -6.29 -10.25 1.13
CA PRO A 54 -7.64 -9.79 1.37
C PRO A 54 -7.77 -9.22 2.77
N GLU A 55 -8.58 -8.17 2.91
CA GLU A 55 -8.80 -7.51 4.20
C GLU A 55 -9.81 -8.26 5.07
N PHE A 56 -10.85 -8.82 4.46
CA PHE A 56 -11.95 -9.55 5.11
C PHE A 56 -12.14 -10.90 4.41
N GLU A 57 -12.77 -11.85 5.11
CA GLU A 57 -13.14 -13.15 4.55
C GLU A 57 -14.10 -13.01 3.35
N ASP A 58 -14.11 -14.01 2.47
CA ASP A 58 -14.98 -14.10 1.29
C ASP A 58 -14.86 -12.96 0.26
N SER A 59 -13.73 -12.25 0.24
CA SER A 59 -13.43 -11.20 -0.74
C SER A 59 -11.96 -11.20 -1.10
N ASP A 60 -11.63 -10.86 -2.34
CA ASP A 60 -10.24 -10.66 -2.77
C ASP A 60 -9.74 -9.23 -2.56
N LEU A 61 -10.61 -8.31 -2.13
CA LEU A 61 -10.27 -6.91 -1.94
C LEU A 61 -9.36 -6.71 -0.73
N ASN A 62 -8.26 -6.00 -0.96
CA ASN A 62 -7.42 -5.48 0.11
C ASN A 62 -8.08 -4.27 0.81
N LEU A 63 -7.41 -3.70 1.80
CA LEU A 63 -7.92 -2.56 2.56
C LEU A 63 -8.24 -1.34 1.67
N ALA A 64 -7.42 -1.06 0.66
CA ALA A 64 -7.65 0.04 -0.28
C ALA A 64 -8.90 -0.21 -1.14
N GLY A 65 -9.08 -1.43 -1.62
CA GLY A 65 -10.28 -1.88 -2.34
C GLY A 65 -11.56 -1.71 -1.53
N TRP A 66 -11.54 -2.14 -0.27
CA TRP A 66 -12.66 -1.92 0.64
C TRP A 66 -12.89 -0.44 0.94
N THR A 67 -11.82 0.34 1.14
CA THR A 67 -11.93 1.79 1.36
C THR A 67 -12.65 2.48 0.21
N LYS A 68 -12.21 2.21 -1.03
CA LYS A 68 -12.80 2.79 -2.23
C LYS A 68 -14.26 2.38 -2.37
N LYS A 69 -14.55 1.08 -2.21
CA LYS A 69 -15.90 0.52 -2.28
C LYS A 69 -16.87 1.16 -1.27
N LEU A 70 -16.43 1.37 -0.03
CA LEU A 70 -17.28 1.89 1.06
C LEU A 70 -17.45 3.41 1.02
N THR A 71 -16.41 4.15 0.63
CA THR A 71 -16.40 5.62 0.73
C THR A 71 -16.67 6.34 -0.59
N GLY A 72 -16.48 5.64 -1.73
CA GLY A 72 -16.49 6.26 -3.06
C GLY A 72 -15.35 7.28 -3.28
N ARG A 73 -14.38 7.36 -2.37
CA ARG A 73 -13.23 8.26 -2.46
C ARG A 73 -12.03 7.54 -3.09
N PRO A 74 -11.13 8.28 -3.75
CA PRO A 74 -9.86 7.74 -4.19
C PRO A 74 -9.10 7.02 -3.08
N ALA A 75 -8.53 5.87 -3.40
CA ALA A 75 -7.78 5.03 -2.48
C ALA A 75 -6.36 4.79 -2.96
N ILE A 76 -5.41 4.87 -2.03
CA ILE A 76 -3.99 4.61 -2.23
C ILE A 76 -3.65 3.30 -1.54
N THR A 77 -3.23 2.29 -2.31
CA THR A 77 -2.71 1.03 -1.77
C THR A 77 -1.22 1.11 -1.48
N VAL A 78 -0.74 0.25 -0.58
CA VAL A 78 0.67 0.08 -0.24
C VAL A 78 0.88 -1.30 0.33
N GLY A 79 2.13 -1.78 0.27
CA GLY A 79 2.57 -2.97 1.00
C GLY A 79 3.34 -3.92 0.10
N SER A 80 4.66 -3.93 0.23
CA SER A 80 5.55 -4.83 -0.53
C SER A 80 5.44 -4.72 -2.06
N VAL A 81 5.23 -3.50 -2.56
CA VAL A 81 5.22 -3.21 -4.00
C VAL A 81 6.59 -3.47 -4.61
N GLY A 82 6.64 -4.28 -5.68
CA GLY A 82 7.87 -4.63 -6.40
C GLY A 82 8.85 -5.51 -5.63
N LEU A 83 8.46 -6.05 -4.47
CA LEU A 83 9.34 -6.83 -3.59
C LEU A 83 8.68 -8.14 -3.17
N ASN A 84 9.40 -9.24 -3.36
CA ASN A 84 9.12 -10.55 -2.77
C ASN A 84 9.77 -10.59 -1.38
N GLY A 85 8.95 -10.50 -0.32
CA GLY A 85 9.46 -10.67 1.04
C GLY A 85 8.59 -10.06 2.14
N GLU A 86 8.79 -10.56 3.37
CA GLU A 86 8.12 -10.04 4.57
C GLU A 86 8.72 -8.70 4.98
N PHE A 87 7.85 -7.69 5.16
CA PHE A 87 8.22 -6.35 5.65
C PHE A 87 9.05 -6.40 6.95
N LEU A 88 8.75 -7.34 7.85
CA LEU A 88 9.44 -7.53 9.13
C LEU A 88 10.91 -7.94 8.99
N LYS A 89 11.22 -8.81 8.03
CA LYS A 89 12.58 -9.31 7.82
C LYS A 89 13.52 -8.20 7.34
N ALA A 90 12.98 -7.21 6.62
CA ALA A 90 13.71 -6.00 6.22
C ALA A 90 14.21 -5.15 7.40
N PHE A 91 13.42 -5.03 8.48
CA PHE A 91 13.84 -4.32 9.69
C PHE A 91 14.77 -5.16 10.59
N GLN A 92 14.86 -6.46 10.34
CA GLN A 92 15.79 -7.38 11.00
C GLN A 92 17.11 -7.56 10.23
N GLY A 93 17.37 -6.73 9.21
CA GLY A 93 18.62 -6.78 8.45
C GLY A 93 18.65 -7.84 7.34
N GLN A 94 17.50 -8.35 6.90
CA GLN A 94 17.41 -9.25 5.74
C GLN A 94 16.87 -8.50 4.52
N GLY A 95 17.47 -8.69 3.35
CA GLY A 95 16.98 -8.07 2.11
C GLY A 95 15.58 -8.53 1.70
N ALA A 96 15.02 -7.88 0.69
CA ALA A 96 13.82 -8.35 0.00
C ALA A 96 14.13 -8.53 -1.49
N GLU A 97 13.85 -9.71 -2.02
CA GLU A 97 14.02 -10.03 -3.43
C GLU A 97 13.06 -9.20 -4.29
N LEU A 98 13.35 -9.09 -5.59
CA LEU A 98 12.42 -8.46 -6.52
C LEU A 98 11.15 -9.31 -6.64
N GLY A 99 10.01 -8.63 -6.67
CA GLY A 99 8.71 -9.23 -6.95
C GLY A 99 8.13 -8.66 -8.25
N SER A 100 7.36 -9.47 -8.97
CA SER A 100 6.58 -8.95 -10.10
C SER A 100 5.52 -7.95 -9.62
N ILE A 101 5.18 -6.99 -10.48
CA ILE A 101 4.07 -6.05 -10.28
C ILE A 101 2.82 -6.44 -11.09
N ASP A 102 2.82 -7.55 -11.81
CA ASP A 102 1.70 -7.93 -12.69
C ASP A 102 0.38 -8.01 -11.92
N ASN A 103 0.38 -8.65 -10.73
CA ASN A 103 -0.83 -8.71 -9.89
C ASN A 103 -1.30 -7.32 -9.41
N LEU A 104 -0.36 -6.40 -9.16
CA LEU A 104 -0.69 -5.03 -8.78
C LEU A 104 -1.37 -4.30 -9.95
N LEU A 105 -0.85 -4.49 -11.16
CA LEU A 105 -1.41 -3.91 -12.39
C LEU A 105 -2.80 -4.48 -12.68
N ASP A 106 -2.98 -5.80 -12.61
CA ASP A 106 -4.29 -6.46 -12.78
C ASP A 106 -5.35 -5.90 -11.82
N ARG A 107 -4.98 -5.66 -10.55
CA ARG A 107 -5.89 -5.09 -9.54
C ARG A 107 -6.20 -3.62 -9.79
N MET A 108 -5.22 -2.87 -10.30
CA MET A 108 -5.42 -1.48 -10.70
C MET A 108 -6.35 -1.37 -11.92
N GLU A 109 -6.23 -2.29 -12.90
CA GLU A 109 -7.15 -2.39 -14.05
C GLU A 109 -8.58 -2.76 -13.64
N ARG A 110 -8.74 -3.49 -12.53
CA ARG A 110 -10.05 -3.79 -11.90
C ARG A 110 -10.61 -2.65 -11.05
N ASP A 111 -9.99 -1.48 -11.10
CA ASP A 111 -10.39 -0.27 -10.36
C ASP A 111 -10.39 -0.43 -8.83
N GLU A 112 -9.61 -1.39 -8.29
CA GLU A 112 -9.58 -1.64 -6.84
C GLU A 112 -8.95 -0.48 -6.05
N PHE A 113 -8.05 0.29 -6.66
CA PHE A 113 -7.43 1.47 -6.07
C PHE A 113 -6.87 2.38 -7.17
N ASP A 114 -6.67 3.66 -6.85
CA ASP A 114 -6.35 4.70 -7.84
C ASP A 114 -4.86 5.00 -7.89
N LEU A 115 -4.15 4.76 -6.79
CA LEU A 115 -2.74 5.08 -6.62
C LEU A 115 -2.02 3.99 -5.83
N VAL A 116 -0.72 3.87 -6.07
CA VAL A 116 0.17 2.94 -5.38
C VAL A 116 1.29 3.71 -4.71
N ALA A 117 1.41 3.58 -3.39
CA ALA A 117 2.55 4.10 -2.66
C ALA A 117 3.70 3.06 -2.64
N VAL A 118 4.88 3.50 -3.02
CA VAL A 118 6.11 2.69 -3.06
C VAL A 118 7.05 3.19 -1.97
N GLY A 119 7.69 2.28 -1.23
CA GLY A 119 8.57 2.61 -0.11
C GLY A 119 9.97 2.05 -0.31
N ARG A 120 10.24 0.88 0.28
CA ARG A 120 11.56 0.21 0.25
C ARG A 120 12.20 0.09 -1.14
N ALA A 121 11.41 -0.21 -2.18
CA ALA A 121 11.95 -0.29 -3.54
C ALA A 121 12.47 1.07 -4.05
N LEU A 122 11.82 2.19 -3.69
CA LEU A 122 12.31 3.54 -4.00
C LEU A 122 13.54 3.94 -3.17
N LEU A 123 13.64 3.47 -1.91
CA LEU A 123 14.84 3.70 -1.10
C LEU A 123 16.06 2.98 -1.69
N GLN A 124 15.86 1.77 -2.23
CA GLN A 124 16.91 1.02 -2.91
C GLN A 124 17.32 1.67 -4.24
N ASP A 125 16.34 2.18 -4.98
CA ASP A 125 16.55 2.68 -6.34
C ASP A 125 15.70 3.95 -6.58
N PRO A 126 16.31 5.15 -6.55
CA PRO A 126 15.57 6.39 -6.81
C PRO A 126 15.01 6.46 -8.23
N ASN A 127 15.54 5.66 -9.18
CA ASN A 127 15.05 5.57 -10.56
C ASN A 127 14.02 4.45 -10.76
N TRP A 128 13.56 3.78 -9.69
CA TRP A 128 12.64 2.64 -9.76
C TRP A 128 11.43 2.90 -10.65
N ALA A 129 10.74 4.03 -10.45
CA ALA A 129 9.55 4.36 -11.22
C ALA A 129 9.85 4.57 -12.72
N ALA A 130 10.97 5.22 -13.05
CA ALA A 130 11.39 5.43 -14.43
C ALA A 130 11.79 4.12 -15.12
N LYS A 131 12.46 3.21 -14.39
CA LYS A 131 12.81 1.87 -14.89
C LYS A 131 11.58 1.01 -15.14
N VAL A 132 10.65 0.97 -14.18
CA VAL A 132 9.38 0.23 -14.31
C VAL A 132 8.58 0.75 -15.50
N LEU A 133 8.44 2.07 -15.65
CA LEU A 133 7.72 2.68 -16.77
C LEU A 133 8.36 2.35 -18.13
N ALA A 134 9.68 2.23 -18.18
CA ALA A 134 10.43 1.86 -19.38
C ALA A 134 10.54 0.34 -19.62
N GLY A 135 9.93 -0.50 -18.77
CA GLY A 135 10.02 -1.97 -18.86
C GLY A 135 11.40 -2.54 -18.50
N ARG A 136 12.28 -1.76 -17.87
CA ARG A 136 13.66 -2.12 -17.52
C ARG A 136 13.72 -2.86 -16.18
N PHE A 137 12.96 -3.94 -16.07
CA PHE A 137 12.81 -4.71 -14.83
C PHE A 137 14.08 -5.47 -14.43
N ASP A 138 14.91 -5.82 -15.41
CA ASP A 138 16.22 -6.44 -15.26
C ASP A 138 17.28 -5.49 -14.66
N GLU A 139 17.04 -4.17 -14.70
CA GLU A 139 17.89 -3.17 -14.06
C GLU A 139 17.51 -2.86 -12.61
N LEU A 140 16.45 -3.48 -12.08
CA LEU A 140 16.03 -3.28 -10.70
C LEU A 140 16.97 -4.03 -9.74
N ALA A 141 17.23 -3.43 -8.58
CA ALA A 141 18.01 -4.07 -7.51
C ALA A 141 17.08 -4.52 -6.38
N PRO A 142 17.34 -5.68 -5.75
CA PRO A 142 16.63 -6.10 -4.55
C PRO A 142 16.86 -5.08 -3.42
N TYR A 143 15.89 -4.94 -2.52
CA TYR A 143 16.07 -4.07 -1.37
C TYR A 143 17.11 -4.64 -0.42
N GLU A 144 18.09 -3.81 -0.07
CA GLU A 144 19.07 -4.08 0.97
C GLU A 144 18.81 -3.20 2.21
N PRO A 145 18.90 -3.75 3.43
CA PRO A 145 18.72 -2.98 4.65
C PRO A 145 19.71 -1.81 4.81
N ALA A 146 20.90 -1.92 4.22
CA ALA A 146 21.90 -0.85 4.24
C ALA A 146 21.40 0.43 3.54
N SER A 147 20.47 0.30 2.60
CA SER A 147 19.90 1.41 1.84
C SER A 147 19.09 2.39 2.70
N ILE A 148 18.70 2.01 3.92
CA ILE A 148 18.07 2.96 4.86
C ILE A 148 19.10 3.89 5.55
N GLN A 149 20.39 3.56 5.48
CA GLN A 149 21.46 4.30 6.14
C GLN A 149 22.11 5.34 5.23
N THR A 150 21.80 5.32 3.93
CA THR A 150 22.37 6.21 2.93
C THR A 150 21.25 6.92 2.17
N LEU A 151 21.52 8.14 1.69
CA LEU A 151 20.67 8.86 0.76
C LEU A 151 21.48 8.96 -0.54
N SER A 152 20.96 8.36 -1.60
CA SER A 152 21.60 8.31 -2.93
C SER A 152 21.04 9.39 -3.84
#